data_AF-A0A954W526-F1
#
_entry.id   AF-A0A954W526-F1
#
_cell.length_a   1.000
_cell.length_b   1.000
_cell.length_c   1.000
_cell.angle_alpha   90.00
_cell.angle_beta   90.00
_cell.angle_gamma   90.00
#
_symmetry.space_group_name_H-M   'P 1'
#
loop_
_entity.id
_entity.type
_entity.pdbx_description
1 polymer ?
#
loop_
_entity_poly.entity_id
_entity_poly.type
_entity_poly.pdbx_seq_one_letter_code
_entity_poly.pdbx_strand_id
1 'polypeptide(L)' 'DVKAKYGSASILKDGRVVFNICGNEYRLVVWINYGFSTIYIRFIGTHKDYDKIDAQTI' A
#
# COMPACT_ATOMS: atom_id res chain seq x y z
N ASP A 1 -9.32 5.21 10.29
CA ASP A 1 -10.28 4.71 9.30
C ASP A 1 -9.74 3.56 8.45
N VAL A 2 -8.72 3.79 7.60
CA VAL A 2 -8.15 2.76 6.70
C VAL A 2 -7.70 1.50 7.45
N LYS A 3 -6.92 1.62 8.53
CA LYS A 3 -6.45 0.48 9.32
C LYS A 3 -7.55 -0.21 10.15
N ALA A 4 -8.64 0.51 10.44
CA ALA A 4 -9.80 -0.07 11.11
C ALA A 4 -10.65 -0.91 10.15
N LYS A 5 -10.72 -0.49 8.88
CA LYS A 5 -11.45 -1.21 7.81
C LYS A 5 -10.62 -2.34 7.17
N TYR A 6 -9.31 -2.16 7.10
CA TYR A 6 -8.34 -3.12 6.55
C TYR A 6 -7.27 -3.39 7.60
N GLY A 7 -7.55 -4.30 8.54
CA GLY A 7 -6.64 -4.60 9.65
C GLY A 7 -5.26 -5.12 9.22
N SER A 8 -5.18 -5.71 8.02
CA SER A 8 -3.93 -6.15 7.40
C SER A 8 -3.16 -5.04 6.67
N ALA A 9 -3.71 -3.83 6.56
CA ALA A 9 -3.05 -2.72 5.91
C ALA A 9 -1.90 -2.19 6.76
N SER A 10 -0.76 -1.96 6.10
CA SER A 10 0.41 -1.36 6.71
C SER A 10 0.51 0.10 6.29
N ILE A 11 0.45 1.01 7.27
CA ILE A 11 0.64 2.44 7.03
C ILE A 11 2.14 2.72 7.11
N LEU A 12 2.68 3.28 6.03
CA LEU A 12 4.06 3.71 5.91
C LEU A 12 4.17 5.22 6.14
N LYS A 13 5.40 5.75 6.08
CA LYS A 13 5.66 7.18 6.14
C LYS A 13 5.03 7.90 4.95
N ASP A 14 4.81 9.21 5.11
CA ASP A 14 4.37 10.11 4.05
C ASP A 14 3.03 9.70 3.39
N GLY A 15 2.06 9.20 4.16
CA GLY A 15 0.72 8.88 3.62
C GLY A 15 0.67 7.66 2.68
N ARG A 16 1.74 6.86 2.64
CA ARG A 16 1.78 5.60 1.90
C ARG A 16 1.08 4.50 2.68
N VAL A 17 0.34 3.64 1.98
CA VAL A 17 -0.37 2.50 2.55
C VAL A 17 -0.14 1.27 1.68
N VAL A 18 0.17 0.16 2.33
CA VAL A 18 0.32 -1.15 1.69
C VAL A 18 -0.88 -2.01 2.07
N PHE A 19 -1.57 -2.53 1.06
CA PHE A 19 -2.67 -3.46 1.23
C PHE A 19 -2.26 -4.87 0.83
N ASN A 20 -2.65 -5.84 1.63
CA ASN A 20 -2.50 -7.26 1.31
C ASN A 20 -3.73 -7.71 0.53
N ILE A 21 -3.53 -8.28 -0.66
CA ILE A 21 -4.60 -8.70 -1.57
C ILE A 21 -4.50 -10.20 -1.83
N CYS A 22 -5.65 -10.84 -2.06
CA CYS A 22 -5.78 -12.26 -2.41
C CYS A 22 -5.03 -13.17 -1.42
N GLY A 23 -5.51 -13.25 -0.17
CA GLY A 23 -4.91 -14.17 0.81
C GLY A 23 -3.43 -13.90 1.12
N ASN A 24 -2.97 -12.65 0.99
CA ASN A 24 -1.59 -12.21 1.20
C ASN A 24 -0.61 -12.45 0.04
N GLU A 25 -1.08 -12.93 -1.11
CA GLU A 25 -0.22 -13.23 -2.28
C GLU A 25 0.28 -11.96 -2.99
N TYR A 26 -0.51 -10.88 -2.93
CA TYR A 26 -0.20 -9.63 -3.61
C TYR A 26 -0.08 -8.46 -2.63
N ARG A 27 0.63 -7.44 -3.07
CA ARG A 27 0.81 -6.15 -2.41
C ARG A 27 0.36 -5.04 -3.35
N LEU A 28 -0.51 -4.18 -2.84
CA LEU A 28 -0.88 -2.92 -3.48
C LEU A 28 -0.30 -1.80 -2.62
N VAL A 29 0.64 -1.04 -3.19
CA VAL A 29 1.20 0.16 -2.56
C VAL A 29 0.51 1.36 -3.16
N VAL A 30 -0.09 2.17 -2.30
CA VAL A 30 -0.71 3.43 -2.69
C VAL A 30 -0.11 4.58 -1.90
N TRP A 31 -0.18 5.75 -2.50
CA TRP A 31 0.02 7.02 -1.81
C TRP A 31 -1.31 7.76 -1.78
N ILE A 32 -1.78 8.10 -0.58
CA ILE A 32 -3.08 8.75 -0.39
C ILE A 32 -2.85 10.22 -0.11
N ASN A 33 -3.34 11.07 -1.03
CA ASN A 33 -3.43 12.49 -0.79
C ASN A 33 -4.79 12.82 -0.18
N TYR A 34 -4.84 12.94 1.15
CA TYR A 34 -6.07 13.25 1.87
C TYR A 34 -6.60 14.67 1.59
N GLY A 35 -5.73 15.64 1.26
CA GLY A 35 -6.16 17.00 0.97
C GLY A 35 -6.94 17.12 -0.34
N PHE A 36 -6.55 16.32 -1.34
CA PHE A 36 -7.21 16.25 -2.65
C PHE A 36 -8.09 15.01 -2.82
N SER A 37 -8.31 14.23 -1.75
CA SER A 37 -9.05 12.96 -1.78
C SER A 37 -8.66 12.03 -2.94
N THR A 38 -7.38 11.98 -3.27
CA THR A 38 -6.86 11.24 -4.44
C THR A 38 -5.95 10.10 -3.99
N ILE A 39 -6.08 8.94 -4.64
CA ILE A 39 -5.25 7.76 -4.38
C ILE A 39 -4.39 7.49 -5.61
N TYR A 40 -3.08 7.46 -5.43
CA TYR A 40 -2.11 7.12 -6.46
C TYR A 40 -1.62 5.70 -6.25
N ILE A 41 -1.78 4.86 -7.26
CA ILE A 41 -1.23 3.50 -7.26
C ILE A 41 0.26 3.60 -7.63
N ARG A 42 1.12 3.21 -6.71
CA ARG A 42 2.58 3.20 -6.91
C ARG A 42 3.06 1.84 -7.39
N PHE A 43 2.43 0.77 -6.91
CA PHE A 43 2.83 -0.60 -7.24
C PHE A 43 1.71 -1.60 -7.02
N ILE A 44 1.65 -2.59 -7.90
CA ILE A 44 0.85 -3.81 -7.74
C ILE A 44 1.74 -4.98 -8.16
N GLY A 45 1.88 -5.98 -7.31
CA GLY A 45 2.67 -7.17 -7.63
C GLY A 45 2.61 -8.23 -6.56
N THR A 46 3.29 -9.35 -6.80
CA THR A 46 3.35 -10.45 -5.81
C THR A 46 4.15 -10.03 -4.59
N HIS A 47 4.04 -10.78 -3.49
CA HIS A 47 4.90 -10.59 -2.32
C HIS A 47 6.40 -10.62 -2.70
N LYS A 48 6.78 -11.52 -3.61
CA LYS A 48 8.19 -11.67 -4.05
C LYS A 48 8.68 -10.46 -4.85
N ASP A 49 7.79 -9.81 -5.60
CA ASP A 49 8.14 -8.60 -6.35
C ASP A 49 8.19 -7.40 -5.41
N TYR A 50 7.29 -7.35 -4.43
CA TYR A 50 7.30 -6.36 -3.37
C TYR A 50 8.59 -6.42 -2.54
N ASP A 51 9.09 -7.60 -2.20
CA ASP A 51 10.33 -7.75 -1.43
C ASP A 51 11.59 -7.20 -2.15
N LYS A 52 11.51 -6.96 -3.46
CA LYS A 52 12.60 -6.42 -4.28
C LYS A 52 12.57 -4.90 -4.41
N ILE A 53 11.51 -4.25 -3.95
CA ILE A 53 11.33 -2.80 -4.05
C ILE A 53 11.28 -2.16 -2.66
N ASP A 54 11.74 -0.92 -2.55
CA ASP A 54 11.53 -0.14 -1.34
C ASP A 54 10.21 0.64 -1.44
N ALA A 55 9.21 0.17 -0.70
CA ALA A 55 7.88 0.78 -0.64
C ALA A 55 7.88 2.21 -0.07
N GLN A 56 8.98 2.70 0.50
CA GLN A 56 9.15 4.10 0.91
C GLN A 56 9.66 5.02 -0.20
N THR A 57 10.24 4.49 -1.28
CA THR A 57 10.84 5.30 -2.35
C THR A 57 10.08 5.26 -3.68
N ILE A 58 9.26 4.23 -3.93
CA ILE A 58 8.53 4.05 -5.21
C ILE A 58 7.24 4.87 -5.37
#